data_AF-A0A7X8QT02-F1
#
_entry.id   AF-A0A7X8QT02-F1
#
_cell.length_a   1.000
_cell.length_b   1.000
_cell.length_c   1.000
_cell.angle_alpha   90.00
_cell.angle_beta   90.00
_cell.angle_gamma   90.00
#
_symmetry.space_group_name_H-M   'P 1'
#
loop_
_entity.id
_entity.type
_entity.pdbx_description
1 polymer ?
#
loop_
_entity_poly.entity_id
_entity_poly.type
_entity_poly.pdbx_seq_one_letter_code
_entity_poly.pdbx_strand_id
1 'polypeptide(L)'
;MIRYPGGCAVSYFKWQDLVGPVAQRPAARLFRSHGGQAQSTAFGIHEVWQLCQELGAELYMSVNAHTQTPEDAANLVEYLNGTRHTMYAEMRRAHGHDAPYKVKYFGLGNEIYGNWQPGQKTAAEYAAWCAEAIRQMKDVD
;
A
#
# COMPACT_ATOMS: atom_id res chain seq x y z
N MET A 1 -8.76 -12.71 -7.36
CA MET A 1 -7.74 -11.80 -6.80
C MET A 1 -8.15 -10.36 -7.09
N ILE A 2 -7.93 -9.43 -6.16
CA ILE A 2 -8.22 -8.00 -6.30
C ILE A 2 -6.92 -7.21 -6.07
N ARG A 3 -6.53 -6.36 -7.03
CA ARG A 3 -5.38 -5.45 -6.92
C ARG A 3 -5.81 -4.13 -6.31
N TYR A 4 -5.18 -3.72 -5.21
CA TYR A 4 -5.53 -2.50 -4.49
C TYR A 4 -4.34 -1.90 -3.68
N PRO A 5 -4.27 -0.57 -3.48
CA PRO A 5 -4.85 0.39 -4.41
C PRO A 5 -4.21 0.19 -5.79
N GLY A 6 -4.93 0.57 -6.84
CA GLY A 6 -4.57 0.22 -8.21
C GLY A 6 -4.09 1.41 -9.04
N GLY A 7 -3.43 1.08 -10.15
CA GLY A 7 -3.12 2.02 -11.22
C GLY A 7 -2.31 3.22 -10.74
N CYS A 8 -2.48 4.34 -11.43
CA CYS A 8 -1.79 5.60 -11.11
C CYS A 8 -2.10 6.12 -9.70
N ALA A 9 -3.24 5.73 -9.09
CA ALA A 9 -3.66 6.23 -7.78
C ALA A 9 -2.70 5.83 -6.64
N VAL A 10 -2.06 4.65 -6.72
CA VAL A 10 -1.11 4.19 -5.68
C VAL A 10 0.00 5.19 -5.40
N SER A 11 0.45 5.94 -6.42
CA SER A 11 1.54 6.91 -6.29
C SER A 11 1.17 8.16 -5.48
N TYR A 12 -0.10 8.37 -5.14
CA TYR A 12 -0.57 9.56 -4.42
C TYR A 12 -0.86 9.33 -2.95
N PHE A 13 -1.05 8.08 -2.54
CA PHE A 13 -1.38 7.71 -1.17
C PHE A 13 -0.16 7.16 -0.46
N LYS A 14 0.04 7.62 0.78
CA LYS A 14 0.83 6.84 1.74
C LYS A 14 -0.09 5.77 2.29
N TRP A 15 0.36 4.52 2.41
CA TRP A 15 -0.52 3.45 2.88
C TRP A 15 -1.10 3.74 4.28
N GLN A 16 -0.38 4.50 5.10
CA GLN A 16 -0.81 4.96 6.43
C GLN A 16 -2.09 5.82 6.37
N ASP A 17 -2.34 6.50 5.24
CA ASP A 17 -3.56 7.30 5.02
C ASP A 17 -4.80 6.41 4.79
N LEU A 18 -4.60 5.11 4.55
CA LEU A 18 -5.63 4.14 4.17
C LEU A 18 -5.90 3.10 5.27
N VAL A 19 -5.43 3.35 6.49
CA VAL A 19 -5.61 2.47 7.66
C VAL A 19 -6.15 3.26 8.85
N GLY A 20 -6.52 2.54 9.91
CA GLY A 20 -7.07 3.15 11.13
C GLY A 20 -8.54 3.58 10.99
N PRO A 21 -9.11 4.17 12.05
CA PRO A 21 -10.50 4.61 12.06
C PRO A 21 -10.78 5.60 10.93
N VAL A 22 -11.84 5.36 10.15
CA VAL A 22 -12.20 6.19 8.97
C VAL A 22 -12.30 7.68 9.32
N ALA A 23 -12.86 8.01 10.48
CA ALA A 23 -13.01 9.39 10.95
C ALA A 23 -11.68 10.11 11.25
N GLN A 24 -10.57 9.38 11.39
CA GLN A 24 -9.23 9.92 11.64
C GLN A 24 -8.35 9.92 10.39
N ARG A 25 -8.82 9.31 9.29
CA ARG A 25 -8.07 9.31 8.02
C ARG A 25 -8.08 10.71 7.40
N PRO A 26 -7.01 11.10 6.68
CA PRO A 26 -6.95 12.41 6.06
C PRO A 26 -8.05 12.58 5.02
N ALA A 27 -8.41 13.84 4.72
CA ALA A 27 -9.36 14.15 3.66
C ALA A 27 -8.89 13.63 2.29
N ALA A 28 -9.83 13.59 1.34
CA ALA A 28 -9.58 13.13 -0.02
C ALA A 28 -8.35 13.79 -0.66
N ARG A 29 -7.52 13.00 -1.33
CA ARG A 29 -6.33 13.49 -2.04
C ARG A 29 -6.67 13.86 -3.47
N LEU A 30 -6.06 14.94 -3.96
CA LEU A 30 -6.21 15.36 -5.34
C LEU A 30 -5.38 14.47 -6.28
N PHE A 31 -6.06 13.71 -7.13
CA PHE A 31 -5.44 12.87 -8.15
C PHE A 31 -5.08 13.73 -9.37
N ARG A 32 -3.90 14.35 -9.32
CA ARG A 32 -3.47 15.39 -10.28
C ARG A 32 -3.35 14.84 -11.71
N SER A 33 -2.71 13.70 -11.87
CA SER A 33 -2.70 12.97 -13.14
C SER A 33 -4.07 12.32 -13.30
N HIS A 34 -4.70 12.46 -14.46
CA HIS A 34 -6.05 11.95 -14.78
C HIS A 34 -7.23 12.83 -14.27
N GLY A 35 -7.16 14.13 -14.55
CA GLY A 35 -8.34 15.00 -14.48
C GLY A 35 -8.67 15.57 -13.10
N GLY A 36 -7.73 15.52 -12.15
CA GLY A 36 -7.82 16.29 -10.91
C GLY A 36 -8.94 15.86 -9.97
N GLN A 37 -9.38 14.61 -10.04
CA GLN A 37 -10.49 14.13 -9.21
C GLN A 37 -10.04 13.91 -7.76
N ALA A 38 -10.89 14.26 -6.80
CA ALA A 38 -10.64 13.96 -5.40
C ALA A 38 -10.85 12.46 -5.14
N GLN A 39 -9.84 11.81 -4.57
CA GLN A 39 -9.86 10.40 -4.24
C GLN A 39 -9.99 10.24 -2.73
N SER A 40 -11.13 9.68 -2.30
CA SER A 40 -11.46 9.49 -0.89
C SER A 40 -10.58 8.43 -0.23
N THR A 41 -10.30 8.60 1.06
CA THR A 41 -9.60 7.65 1.94
C THR A 41 -10.58 6.78 2.75
N ALA A 42 -11.89 6.98 2.54
CA ALA A 42 -12.94 6.26 3.27
C ALA A 42 -12.89 4.74 3.03
N PHE A 43 -12.52 4.32 1.83
CA PHE A 43 -12.27 2.92 1.49
C PHE A 43 -10.77 2.69 1.45
N GLY A 44 -10.26 1.92 2.40
CA GLY A 44 -8.85 1.67 2.68
C GLY A 44 -8.48 0.19 2.68
N ILE A 45 -7.37 -0.14 3.35
CA ILE A 45 -6.79 -1.48 3.30
C ILE A 45 -7.64 -2.51 4.06
N HIS A 46 -8.20 -2.12 5.22
CA HIS A 46 -9.09 -3.01 5.97
C HIS A 46 -10.34 -3.34 5.15
N GLU A 47 -10.94 -2.32 4.53
CA GLU A 47 -12.19 -2.47 3.78
C GLU A 47 -12.00 -3.33 2.52
N VAL A 48 -10.90 -3.16 1.77
CA VAL A 48 -10.62 -4.05 0.62
C VAL A 48 -10.33 -5.48 1.07
N TRP A 49 -9.67 -5.68 2.21
CA TRP A 49 -9.42 -7.01 2.73
C TRP A 49 -10.72 -7.71 3.12
N GLN A 50 -11.63 -7.01 3.80
CA GLN A 50 -12.96 -7.54 4.11
C GLN A 50 -13.72 -7.94 2.85
N LEU A 51 -13.72 -7.06 1.83
CA LEU A 51 -14.31 -7.36 0.53
C LEU A 51 -13.69 -8.63 -0.10
N CYS A 52 -12.38 -8.81 0.02
CA CYS A 52 -11.72 -10.02 -0.45
C CYS A 52 -12.20 -11.27 0.30
N GLN A 53 -12.38 -11.20 1.63
CA GLN A 53 -12.90 -12.32 2.41
C GLN A 53 -14.32 -12.69 2.00
N GLU A 54 -15.20 -11.70 1.83
CA GLU A 54 -16.59 -11.90 1.41
C GLU A 54 -16.70 -12.54 0.03
N LEU A 55 -15.81 -12.17 -0.89
CA LEU A 55 -15.79 -12.67 -2.26
C LEU A 55 -14.98 -13.95 -2.45
N GLY A 56 -14.31 -14.46 -1.40
CA GLY A 56 -13.36 -15.58 -1.54
C GLY A 56 -12.16 -15.25 -2.44
N ALA A 57 -11.77 -13.97 -2.51
CA ALA A 57 -10.67 -13.49 -3.33
C ALA A 57 -9.39 -13.29 -2.51
N GLU A 58 -8.24 -13.36 -3.18
CA GLU A 58 -6.96 -12.94 -2.59
C GLU A 58 -6.68 -11.46 -2.86
N LEU A 59 -6.13 -10.76 -1.86
CA LEU A 59 -5.68 -9.38 -1.97
C LEU A 59 -4.28 -9.30 -2.58
N TYR A 60 -4.11 -8.45 -3.59
CA TYR A 60 -2.84 -8.04 -4.16
C TYR A 60 -2.61 -6.57 -3.78
N MET A 61 -1.59 -6.30 -2.97
CA MET A 61 -1.30 -4.95 -2.47
C MET A 61 -0.29 -4.23 -3.35
N SER A 62 -0.64 -3.08 -3.93
CA SER A 62 0.35 -2.23 -4.61
C SER A 62 1.02 -1.28 -3.61
N VAL A 63 2.34 -1.16 -3.67
CA VAL A 63 3.13 -0.20 -2.87
C VAL A 63 3.45 1.06 -3.65
N ASN A 64 3.55 2.19 -2.96
CA ASN A 64 3.85 3.48 -3.57
C ASN A 64 5.36 3.65 -3.83
N ALA A 65 5.81 3.35 -5.05
CA ALA A 65 7.20 3.57 -5.46
C ALA A 65 7.52 5.03 -5.90
N HIS A 66 6.60 5.98 -5.70
CA HIS A 66 6.83 7.40 -6.01
C HIS A 66 7.31 8.17 -4.78
N THR A 67 6.49 8.24 -3.73
CA THR A 67 6.76 9.08 -2.55
C THR A 67 7.08 8.29 -1.30
N GLN A 68 7.00 6.96 -1.35
CA GLN A 68 7.38 6.09 -0.24
C GLN A 68 8.68 5.34 -0.55
N THR A 69 9.40 4.98 0.51
CA THR A 69 10.71 4.32 0.44
C THR A 69 10.56 2.79 0.42
N PRO A 70 11.65 2.05 0.16
CA PRO A 70 11.70 0.62 0.44
C PRO A 70 11.29 0.24 1.87
N GLU A 71 11.67 1.05 2.86
CA GLU A 71 11.33 0.86 4.27
C GLU A 71 9.82 1.02 4.50
N ASP A 72 9.18 2.02 3.90
CA ASP A 72 7.72 2.15 3.96
C ASP A 72 6.99 0.91 3.42
N ALA A 73 7.55 0.23 2.41
CA ALA A 73 6.99 -1.01 1.87
C ALA A 73 7.16 -2.19 2.85
N ALA A 74 8.31 -2.31 3.50
CA ALA A 74 8.53 -3.29 4.57
C ALA A 74 7.62 -3.04 5.78
N ASN A 75 7.44 -1.77 6.16
CA ASN A 75 6.53 -1.35 7.22
C ASN A 75 5.06 -1.72 6.91
N LEU A 76 4.65 -1.63 5.63
CA LEU A 76 3.35 -2.13 5.20
C LEU A 76 3.26 -3.65 5.35
N VAL A 77 4.29 -4.41 4.98
CA VAL A 77 4.31 -5.87 5.20
C VAL A 77 4.19 -6.20 6.69
N GLU A 78 4.92 -5.49 7.55
CA GLU A 78 4.83 -5.67 9.00
C GLU A 78 3.43 -5.34 9.53
N TYR A 79 2.85 -4.22 9.09
CA TYR A 79 1.47 -3.87 9.44
C TYR A 79 0.51 -4.97 9.04
N LEU A 80 0.64 -5.53 7.84
CA LEU A 80 -0.30 -6.51 7.30
C LEU A 80 -0.11 -7.91 7.87
N ASN A 81 1.13 -8.37 8.05
CA ASN A 81 1.43 -9.78 8.32
C ASN A 81 2.16 -10.00 9.65
N GLY A 82 2.68 -8.95 10.29
CA GLY A 82 3.45 -9.03 11.52
C GLY A 82 2.66 -9.63 12.68
N THR A 83 3.27 -10.58 13.38
CA THR A 83 2.69 -11.29 14.55
C THR A 83 3.33 -10.89 15.87
N ARG A 84 4.52 -10.28 15.82
CA ARG A 84 5.32 -9.90 17.00
C ARG A 84 4.77 -8.61 17.67
N HIS A 85 5.33 -8.24 18.81
CA HIS A 85 5.06 -6.95 19.47
C HIS A 85 6.00 -5.89 18.90
N THR A 86 5.63 -5.34 17.74
CA THR A 86 6.44 -4.37 16.99
C THR A 86 5.56 -3.21 16.54
N MET A 87 6.18 -2.09 16.19
CA MET A 87 5.49 -0.82 15.95
C MET A 87 4.28 -0.95 15.03
N TYR A 88 4.41 -1.62 13.88
CA TYR A 88 3.33 -1.67 12.89
C TYR A 88 2.32 -2.80 13.17
N ALA A 89 2.75 -3.89 13.80
CA ALA A 89 1.83 -4.90 14.30
C ALA A 89 0.93 -4.35 15.43
N GLU A 90 1.51 -3.58 16.37
CA GLU A 90 0.75 -2.90 17.42
C GLU A 90 -0.15 -1.80 16.85
N MET A 91 0.30 -1.07 15.83
CA MET A 91 -0.55 -0.11 15.11
C MET A 91 -1.78 -0.79 14.51
N ARG A 92 -1.62 -1.97 13.88
CA ARG A 92 -2.75 -2.76 13.35
C ARG A 92 -3.74 -3.17 14.44
N ARG A 93 -3.21 -3.67 15.57
CA ARG A 93 -4.02 -4.03 16.76
C ARG A 93 -4.81 -2.84 17.28
N ALA A 94 -4.16 -1.70 17.43
CA ALA A 94 -4.77 -0.45 17.89
C ALA A 94 -5.85 0.07 16.92
N HIS A 95 -5.73 -0.24 15.62
CA HIS A 95 -6.76 0.04 14.62
C HIS A 95 -7.96 -0.92 14.68
N GLY A 96 -8.00 -1.85 15.64
CA GLY A 96 -9.12 -2.76 15.86
C GLY A 96 -8.99 -4.10 15.12
N HIS A 97 -7.83 -4.44 14.56
CA HIS A 97 -7.60 -5.70 13.87
C HIS A 97 -6.39 -6.45 14.43
N ASP A 98 -6.60 -7.34 15.40
CA ASP A 98 -5.50 -8.02 16.07
C ASP A 98 -4.76 -9.02 15.17
N ALA A 99 -5.51 -9.86 14.47
CA ALA A 99 -4.95 -10.89 13.59
C ALA A 99 -4.19 -10.28 12.39
N PRO A 100 -3.15 -10.96 11.86
CA PRO A 100 -2.54 -10.58 10.60
C PRO A 100 -3.52 -10.81 9.43
N TYR A 101 -3.48 -9.92 8.45
CA TYR A 101 -4.26 -9.98 7.22
C TYR A 101 -3.82 -11.11 6.26
N LYS A 102 -2.57 -11.58 6.40
CA LYS A 102 -1.96 -12.66 5.59
C LYS A 102 -1.95 -12.37 4.09
N VAL A 103 -1.55 -11.16 3.72
CA VAL A 103 -1.43 -10.75 2.31
C VAL A 103 -0.21 -11.42 1.70
N LYS A 104 -0.38 -12.07 0.53
CA LYS A 104 0.68 -12.84 -0.13
C LYS A 104 1.32 -12.13 -1.32
N TYR A 105 0.57 -11.25 -1.98
CA TYR A 105 0.99 -10.66 -3.26
C TYR A 105 1.17 -9.16 -3.11
N PHE A 106 2.34 -8.69 -3.53
CA PHE A 106 2.68 -7.27 -3.51
C PHE A 106 3.17 -6.82 -4.89
N GLY A 107 2.65 -5.70 -5.36
CA GLY A 107 3.09 -5.03 -6.59
C GLY A 107 3.92 -3.80 -6.28
N LEU A 108 5.12 -3.74 -6.83
CA LEU A 108 6.06 -2.63 -6.59
C LEU A 108 5.72 -1.45 -7.51
N GLY A 109 5.01 -0.44 -7.00
CA GLY A 109 4.61 0.71 -7.81
C GLY A 109 3.52 0.43 -8.85
N ASN A 110 3.44 1.33 -9.84
CA ASN A 110 2.60 1.19 -11.02
C ASN A 110 3.26 1.92 -12.20
N GLU A 111 3.34 1.27 -13.37
CA GLU A 111 3.71 1.86 -14.68
C GLU A 111 4.76 2.98 -14.63
N ILE A 112 5.80 2.80 -13.81
CA ILE A 112 6.69 3.90 -13.40
C ILE A 112 7.57 4.43 -14.54
N TYR A 113 7.52 3.78 -15.69
CA TYR A 113 8.17 4.19 -16.92
C TYR A 113 7.35 5.25 -17.70
N GLY A 114 6.04 5.34 -17.47
CA GLY A 114 5.13 6.17 -18.26
C GLY A 114 5.14 7.64 -17.83
N ASN A 115 5.08 8.58 -18.79
CA ASN A 115 5.10 10.01 -18.50
C ASN A 115 3.79 10.54 -17.87
N TRP A 116 2.74 9.72 -17.88
CA TRP A 116 1.47 9.96 -17.19
C TRP A 116 1.53 9.61 -15.69
N GLN A 117 2.52 8.81 -15.28
CA GLN A 117 2.69 8.34 -13.91
C GLN A 117 3.61 9.30 -13.12
N PRO A 118 3.18 9.77 -11.94
CA PRO A 118 4.08 10.49 -11.04
C PRO A 118 5.21 9.61 -10.52
N GLY A 119 6.37 10.22 -10.32
CA GLY A 119 7.53 9.52 -9.78
C GLY A 119 8.23 8.64 -10.80
N GLN A 120 8.13 9.01 -12.07
CA GLN A 120 8.74 8.33 -13.20
C GLN A 120 10.20 7.99 -12.91
N LYS A 121 10.60 6.77 -13.24
CA LYS A 121 11.97 6.26 -13.04
C LYS A 121 12.51 5.69 -14.32
N THR A 122 13.81 5.84 -14.52
CA THR A 122 14.56 5.00 -15.47
C THR A 122 14.51 3.54 -15.03
N ALA A 123 14.81 2.63 -15.95
CA ALA A 123 14.88 1.20 -15.63
C ALA A 123 15.88 0.91 -14.50
N ALA A 124 17.04 1.58 -14.48
CA ALA A 124 18.07 1.38 -13.47
C ALA A 124 17.62 1.86 -12.08
N GLU A 125 17.04 3.06 -11.99
CA GLU A 125 16.51 3.59 -10.74
C GLU A 125 15.38 2.72 -10.18
N TYR A 126 14.49 2.25 -11.04
CA TYR A 126 13.39 1.38 -10.64
C TYR A 126 13.89 0.01 -10.18
N ALA A 127 14.84 -0.60 -10.91
CA ALA A 127 15.43 -1.88 -10.52
C ALA A 127 16.14 -1.78 -9.16
N ALA A 128 16.90 -0.70 -8.92
CA ALA A 128 17.55 -0.46 -7.64
C ALA A 128 16.55 -0.30 -6.49
N TRP A 129 15.49 0.49 -6.71
CA TRP A 129 14.43 0.66 -5.71
C TRP A 129 13.72 -0.66 -5.40
N CYS A 130 13.37 -1.43 -6.42
CA CYS A 130 12.72 -2.73 -6.27
C CYS A 130 13.60 -3.73 -5.53
N ALA A 131 14.90 -3.81 -5.86
CA ALA A 131 15.82 -4.73 -5.19
C ALA A 131 15.87 -4.47 -3.68
N GLU A 132 15.95 -3.20 -3.29
CA GLU A 132 15.99 -2.84 -1.88
C GLU A 132 14.64 -3.05 -1.18
N ALA A 133 13.51 -2.73 -1.85
CA ALA A 133 12.18 -2.98 -1.31
C ALA A 133 11.94 -4.47 -1.09
N ILE A 134 12.28 -5.31 -2.07
CA ILE A 134 12.14 -6.78 -1.98
C ILE A 134 12.97 -7.31 -0.82
N ARG A 135 14.23 -6.89 -0.69
CA ARG A 135 15.10 -7.32 0.39
C ARG A 135 14.50 -7.00 1.75
N GLN A 136 14.11 -5.74 1.99
CA GLN A 136 13.56 -5.31 3.27
C GLN A 136 12.20 -5.96 3.57
N MET A 137 11.32 -6.09 2.56
CA MET A 137 10.04 -6.78 2.73
C MET A 137 10.25 -8.26 3.12
N LYS A 138 11.24 -8.92 2.51
CA LYS A 138 11.60 -10.32 2.81
C LYS A 138 12.27 -10.53 4.15
N ASP A 139 12.92 -9.52 4.69
CA ASP A 139 13.42 -9.55 6.07
C ASP A 139 12.25 -9.54 7.09
N VAL A 140 11.04 -9.14 6.66
CA VAL A 140 9.80 -9.20 7.46
C VAL A 140 9.04 -10.52 7.24
N ASP A 141 8.69 -10.87 5.99
CA ASP A 141 7.90 -12.06 5.55
C ASP A 141 8.09 -12.39 4.04
#